data_AF-A0A354Z932-F1
#
_entry.id   AF-A0A354Z932-F1
#
_cell.length_a   1.000
_cell.length_b   1.000
_cell.length_c   1.000
_cell.angle_alpha   90.00
_cell.angle_beta   90.00
_cell.angle_gamma   90.00
#
_symmetry.space_group_name_H-M   'P 1'
#
loop_
_entity.id
_entity.type
_entity.pdbx_description
1 polymer ?
#
loop_
_entity_poly.entity_id
_entity_poly.type
_entity_poly.pdbx_seq_one_letter_code
_entity_poly.pdbx_strand_id
1 'polypeptide(L)'
;MSAQKRLTTLFSRYAVVIIFVIITLIAIPPSGLSIKYIVQEIITRLGRNSFLVLALLLPIYAGMGLNFGMTLGAMAGQIGLIFAVNYGIANWQGLVFALLVGLPVAVLLGWICGLVMNRAKGREMVTGYILAFFINGIYQFFVMYMLGSVIPIRNRAIVLSRGYGIRNTLNLESVRQSLDNIVMLRVGGYTIPLVTFIIIALLCVFVVWFKKTKLGQDM
;
A
#
# COMPACT_ATOMS: atom_id res chain seq x y z
N MET A 1 -19.17 35.54 27.61
CA MET A 1 -18.85 34.21 28.19
C MET A 1 -18.93 33.02 27.21
N SER A 2 -19.56 33.11 26.03
CA SER A 2 -19.69 31.98 25.07
C SER A 2 -18.44 31.74 24.19
N ALA A 3 -17.77 32.81 23.73
CA ALA A 3 -16.64 32.70 22.80
C ALA A 3 -15.37 32.08 23.44
N GLN A 4 -15.09 32.43 24.70
CA GLN A 4 -13.88 32.01 25.41
C GLN A 4 -13.92 30.51 25.77
N LYS A 5 -15.11 29.97 26.12
CA LYS A 5 -15.34 28.53 26.28
C LYS A 5 -15.22 27.79 24.95
N ARG A 6 -15.74 28.33 23.84
CA ARG A 6 -15.56 27.73 22.51
C ARG A 6 -14.09 27.65 22.10
N LEU A 7 -13.29 28.69 22.34
CA LEU A 7 -11.86 28.70 22.03
C LEU A 7 -11.06 27.69 22.85
N THR A 8 -11.32 27.59 24.16
CA THR A 8 -10.65 26.57 25.01
C THR A 8 -11.08 25.14 24.65
N THR A 9 -12.33 24.93 24.27
CA THR A 9 -12.80 23.62 23.80
C THR A 9 -12.18 23.25 22.46
N LEU A 10 -12.00 24.20 21.54
CA LEU A 10 -11.30 24.00 20.27
C LEU A 10 -9.82 23.68 20.46
N PHE A 11 -9.13 24.42 21.33
CA PHE A 11 -7.73 24.15 21.68
C PHE A 11 -7.54 22.77 22.31
N SER A 12 -8.44 22.35 23.21
CA SER A 12 -8.38 21.02 23.81
C SER A 12 -8.67 19.90 22.79
N ARG A 13 -9.63 20.12 21.88
CA ARG A 13 -10.03 19.13 20.87
C ARG A 13 -8.98 18.92 19.77
N TYR A 14 -8.25 19.97 19.39
CA TYR A 14 -7.22 19.91 18.35
C TYR A 14 -5.80 20.06 18.91
N ALA A 15 -5.61 19.89 20.21
CA ALA A 15 -4.33 20.08 20.89
C ALA A 15 -3.19 19.33 20.19
N VAL A 16 -3.42 18.05 19.85
CA VAL A 16 -2.42 17.21 19.17
C VAL A 16 -2.04 17.79 17.80
N VAL A 17 -3.02 18.21 17.00
CA VAL A 17 -2.78 18.77 15.65
C VAL A 17 -2.02 20.09 15.77
N ILE A 18 -2.42 20.95 16.69
CA ILE A 18 -1.81 22.26 16.92
C ILE A 18 -0.35 22.09 17.38
N ILE A 19 -0.10 21.22 18.35
CA ILE A 19 1.25 20.90 18.83
C ILE A 19 2.10 20.36 17.68
N PHE A 20 1.57 19.44 16.87
CA PHE A 20 2.29 18.86 15.75
C PHE A 20 2.64 19.90 14.68
N VAL A 21 1.72 20.80 14.36
CA VAL A 21 1.97 21.91 13.42
C VAL A 21 3.05 22.86 13.96
N ILE A 22 3.00 23.21 15.26
CA ILE A 22 3.99 24.09 15.88
C ILE A 22 5.39 23.43 15.84
N ILE A 23 5.50 22.16 16.24
CA ILE A 23 6.76 21.42 16.18
C ILE A 23 7.28 21.36 14.74
N THR A 24 6.39 21.12 13.77
CA THR A 24 6.76 21.07 12.35
C THR A 24 7.30 22.42 11.88
N LEU A 25 6.63 23.54 12.22
CA LEU A 25 7.08 24.88 11.84
C LEU A 25 8.46 25.22 12.43
N ILE A 26 8.71 24.85 13.68
CA ILE A 26 10.01 25.04 14.34
C ILE A 26 11.10 24.15 13.71
N ALA A 27 10.73 22.97 13.20
CA ALA A 27 11.67 22.04 12.56
C ALA A 27 12.04 22.40 11.11
N ILE A 28 11.30 23.31 10.45
CA ILE A 28 11.61 23.74 9.06
C ILE A 28 12.96 24.46 8.93
N PRO A 29 13.27 25.52 9.72
CA PRO A 29 14.54 26.22 9.63
C PRO A 29 15.80 25.33 9.79
N PRO A 30 15.90 24.45 10.81
CA PRO A 30 17.07 23.59 10.98
C PRO A 30 17.16 22.49 9.92
N SER A 31 16.06 22.16 9.23
CA SER A 31 16.06 21.10 8.22
C SER A 31 16.73 21.49 6.90
N GLY A 32 16.94 22.78 6.61
CA GLY A 32 17.55 23.25 5.36
C GLY A 32 16.77 22.94 4.07
N LEU A 33 15.54 22.40 4.19
CA LEU A 33 14.70 22.02 3.06
C LEU A 33 13.91 23.23 2.54
N SER A 34 13.82 23.36 1.22
CA SER A 34 12.98 24.39 0.62
C SER A 34 11.50 24.11 0.88
N ILE A 35 10.70 25.17 1.07
CA ILE A 35 9.23 25.06 1.21
C ILE A 35 8.62 24.30 0.04
N LYS A 36 9.18 24.49 -1.18
CA LYS A 36 8.77 23.75 -2.37
C LYS A 36 8.95 22.24 -2.22
N TYR A 37 10.08 21.79 -1.67
CA TYR A 37 10.34 20.37 -1.40
C TYR A 37 9.38 19.80 -0.36
N ILE A 38 9.12 20.52 0.73
CA ILE A 38 8.19 20.07 1.78
C ILE A 38 6.79 19.87 1.21
N VAL A 39 6.28 20.85 0.44
CA VAL A 39 4.97 20.75 -0.20
C VAL A 39 4.94 19.60 -1.22
N GLN A 40 6.02 19.40 -1.99
CA GLN A 40 6.13 18.28 -2.92
C GLN A 40 6.06 16.92 -2.22
N GLU A 41 6.77 16.76 -1.09
CA GLU A 41 6.71 15.56 -0.26
C GLU A 41 5.32 15.33 0.35
N ILE A 42 4.63 16.39 0.76
CA ILE A 42 3.25 16.28 1.24
C ILE A 42 2.34 15.76 0.14
N ILE A 43 2.47 16.24 -1.10
CA ILE A 43 1.66 15.80 -2.25
C ILE A 43 1.92 14.32 -2.56
N THR A 44 3.18 13.89 -2.64
CA THR A 44 3.52 12.48 -2.94
C THR A 44 3.07 11.54 -1.82
N ARG A 45 3.20 11.97 -0.55
CA ARG A 45 2.71 11.22 0.62
C ARG A 45 1.19 11.13 0.64
N LEU A 46 0.49 12.21 0.30
CA LEU A 46 -0.96 12.22 0.22
C LEU A 46 -1.45 11.18 -0.79
N GLY A 47 -0.85 11.12 -1.98
CA GLY A 47 -1.18 10.11 -2.99
C GLY A 47 -1.00 8.68 -2.46
N ARG A 48 0.19 8.36 -1.93
CA ARG A 48 0.51 7.03 -1.39
C ARG A 48 -0.37 6.63 -0.20
N ASN A 49 -0.57 7.54 0.75
CA ASN A 49 -1.35 7.26 1.96
C ASN A 49 -2.84 7.14 1.65
N SER A 50 -3.36 7.91 0.69
CA SER A 50 -4.76 7.78 0.26
C SER A 50 -5.03 6.40 -0.32
N PHE A 51 -4.11 5.85 -1.13
CA PHE A 51 -4.20 4.49 -1.65
C PHE A 51 -4.23 3.45 -0.51
N LEU A 52 -3.37 3.61 0.49
CA LEU A 52 -3.31 2.74 1.66
C LEU A 52 -4.60 2.80 2.49
N VAL A 53 -5.16 4.00 2.68
CA VAL A 53 -6.44 4.20 3.38
C VAL A 53 -7.58 3.50 2.63
N LEU A 54 -7.64 3.61 1.31
CA LEU A 54 -8.65 2.92 0.51
C LEU A 54 -8.53 1.39 0.63
N ALA A 55 -7.31 0.85 0.67
CA ALA A 55 -7.08 -0.58 0.87
C ALA A 55 -7.52 -1.08 2.27
N LEU A 56 -7.46 -0.23 3.29
CA LEU A 56 -7.92 -0.56 4.66
C LEU A 56 -9.44 -0.44 4.84
N LEU A 57 -10.08 0.42 4.06
CA LEU A 57 -11.49 0.75 4.24
C LEU A 57 -12.42 -0.44 3.98
N LEU A 58 -12.11 -1.30 2.99
CA LEU A 58 -12.88 -2.51 2.71
C LEU A 58 -12.83 -3.55 3.86
N PRO A 59 -11.65 -3.92 4.41
CA PRO A 59 -11.56 -4.74 5.62
C PRO A 59 -12.35 -4.19 6.81
N ILE A 60 -12.30 -2.87 7.05
CA ILE A 60 -13.02 -2.23 8.16
C ILE A 60 -14.53 -2.46 8.04
N TYR A 61 -15.08 -2.29 6.84
CA TYR A 61 -16.51 -2.48 6.62
C TYR A 61 -16.95 -3.93 6.82
N ALA A 62 -16.11 -4.89 6.44
CA ALA A 62 -16.36 -6.31 6.67
C ALA A 62 -16.16 -6.75 8.15
N GLY A 63 -15.86 -5.83 9.07
CA GLY A 63 -15.52 -6.15 10.46
C GLY A 63 -14.19 -6.91 10.62
N MET A 64 -13.41 -7.05 9.54
CA MET A 64 -12.13 -7.75 9.53
C MET A 64 -11.02 -6.84 10.09
N GLY A 65 -10.01 -7.44 10.73
CA GLY A 65 -8.88 -6.65 11.23
C GLY A 65 -8.06 -6.01 10.10
N LEU A 66 -7.66 -4.76 10.35
CA LEU A 66 -6.97 -3.86 9.40
C LEU A 66 -5.74 -4.48 8.71
N ASN A 67 -5.00 -5.32 9.45
CA ASN A 67 -3.68 -5.76 9.02
C ASN A 67 -3.69 -7.04 8.16
N PHE A 68 -4.83 -7.71 7.98
CA PHE A 68 -4.87 -9.04 7.34
C PHE A 68 -4.97 -8.96 5.82
N GLY A 69 -5.96 -8.24 5.30
CA GLY A 69 -6.15 -8.07 3.86
C GLY A 69 -4.97 -7.35 3.19
N MET A 70 -4.42 -6.34 3.86
CA MET A 70 -3.29 -5.58 3.34
C MET A 70 -2.02 -6.46 3.23
N THR A 71 -1.71 -7.26 4.24
CA THR A 71 -0.48 -8.06 4.24
C THR A 71 -0.52 -9.17 3.19
N LEU A 72 -1.65 -9.90 3.08
CA LEU A 72 -1.85 -10.93 2.07
C LEU A 72 -1.80 -10.35 0.64
N GLY A 73 -2.50 -9.22 0.42
CA GLY A 73 -2.48 -8.52 -0.86
C GLY A 73 -1.09 -7.99 -1.22
N ALA A 74 -0.35 -7.46 -0.24
CA ALA A 74 1.02 -6.99 -0.44
C ALA A 74 1.97 -8.14 -0.85
N MET A 75 1.86 -9.30 -0.20
CA MET A 75 2.67 -10.48 -0.58
C MET A 75 2.35 -10.96 -2.00
N ALA A 76 1.06 -11.02 -2.37
CA ALA A 76 0.66 -11.38 -3.73
C ALA A 76 1.19 -10.36 -4.77
N GLY A 77 1.10 -9.06 -4.48
CA GLY A 77 1.65 -8.01 -5.32
C GLY A 77 3.17 -8.07 -5.43
N GLN A 78 3.87 -8.38 -4.34
CA GLN A 78 5.34 -8.58 -4.34
C GLN A 78 5.75 -9.74 -5.24
N ILE A 79 5.03 -10.87 -5.23
CA ILE A 79 5.28 -11.99 -6.15
C ILE A 79 5.15 -11.51 -7.60
N GLY A 80 4.07 -10.78 -7.94
CA GLY A 80 3.87 -10.21 -9.28
C GLY A 80 5.01 -9.27 -9.71
N LEU A 81 5.47 -8.41 -8.80
CA LEU A 81 6.60 -7.51 -9.05
C LEU A 81 7.91 -8.26 -9.25
N ILE A 82 8.17 -9.30 -8.47
CA ILE A 82 9.35 -10.16 -8.64
C ILE A 82 9.38 -10.76 -10.04
N PHE A 83 8.24 -11.25 -10.54
CA PHE A 83 8.15 -11.77 -11.90
C PHE A 83 8.34 -10.67 -12.95
N ALA A 84 7.74 -9.48 -12.77
CA ALA A 84 7.93 -8.36 -13.69
C ALA A 84 9.41 -7.99 -13.86
N VAL A 85 10.15 -7.91 -12.74
CA VAL A 85 11.59 -7.60 -12.74
C VAL A 85 12.41 -8.77 -13.29
N ASN A 86 12.01 -10.03 -13.04
CA ASN A 86 12.67 -11.20 -13.61
C ASN A 86 12.58 -11.23 -15.15
N TYR A 87 11.43 -10.88 -15.71
CA TYR A 87 11.22 -10.79 -17.16
C TYR A 87 11.76 -9.49 -17.78
N GLY A 88 12.27 -8.57 -16.97
CA GLY A 88 12.81 -7.29 -17.44
C GLY A 88 11.76 -6.31 -17.95
N ILE A 89 10.48 -6.47 -17.56
CA ILE A 89 9.40 -5.58 -17.96
C ILE A 89 9.45 -4.34 -17.06
N ALA A 90 9.82 -3.20 -17.63
CA ALA A 90 10.01 -1.94 -16.91
C ALA A 90 8.79 -1.01 -16.99
N ASN A 91 8.83 0.06 -16.20
CA ASN A 91 7.86 1.16 -16.18
C ASN A 91 6.42 0.70 -15.87
N TRP A 92 5.44 1.39 -16.45
CA TRP A 92 4.02 1.15 -16.23
C TRP A 92 3.58 -0.25 -16.71
N GLN A 93 4.26 -0.79 -17.73
CA GLN A 93 4.00 -2.15 -18.23
C GLN A 93 4.36 -3.20 -17.19
N GLY A 94 5.45 -2.99 -16.45
CA GLY A 94 5.85 -3.86 -15.34
C GLY A 94 4.81 -3.87 -14.22
N LEU A 95 4.19 -2.72 -13.92
CA LEU A 95 3.10 -2.63 -12.95
C LEU A 95 1.83 -3.36 -13.40
N VAL A 96 1.44 -3.21 -14.66
CA VAL A 96 0.26 -3.92 -15.20
C VAL A 96 0.52 -5.43 -15.23
N PHE A 97 1.71 -5.86 -15.62
CA PHE A 97 2.09 -7.27 -15.56
C PHE A 97 2.05 -7.80 -14.12
N ALA A 98 2.62 -7.06 -13.17
CA ALA A 98 2.58 -7.43 -11.76
C ALA A 98 1.14 -7.51 -11.23
N LEU A 99 0.25 -6.61 -11.66
CA LEU A 99 -1.18 -6.67 -11.35
C LEU A 99 -1.82 -7.93 -11.91
N LEU A 100 -1.59 -8.27 -13.18
CA LEU A 100 -2.18 -9.44 -13.83
C LEU A 100 -1.72 -10.76 -13.20
N VAL A 101 -0.45 -10.85 -12.78
CA VAL A 101 0.09 -12.04 -12.12
C VAL A 101 -0.30 -12.09 -10.64
N GLY A 102 -0.26 -10.95 -9.96
CA GLY A 102 -0.55 -10.84 -8.53
C GLY A 102 -2.04 -10.96 -8.21
N LEU A 103 -2.94 -10.52 -9.09
CA LEU A 103 -4.38 -10.51 -8.84
C LEU A 103 -4.99 -11.91 -8.66
N PRO A 104 -4.70 -12.92 -9.50
CA PRO A 104 -5.14 -14.30 -9.24
C PRO A 104 -4.66 -14.85 -7.90
N VAL A 105 -3.41 -14.59 -7.54
CA VAL A 105 -2.83 -15.00 -6.26
C VAL A 105 -3.52 -14.29 -5.10
N ALA A 106 -3.79 -12.99 -5.23
CA ALA A 106 -4.48 -12.20 -4.22
C ALA A 106 -5.94 -12.67 -4.03
N VAL A 107 -6.65 -13.00 -5.10
CA VAL A 107 -8.01 -13.55 -5.04
C VAL A 107 -8.03 -14.90 -4.34
N LEU A 108 -7.08 -15.78 -4.67
CA LEU A 108 -6.96 -17.09 -4.04
C LEU A 108 -6.65 -16.96 -2.54
N LEU A 109 -5.65 -16.16 -2.17
CA LEU A 109 -5.29 -15.93 -0.77
C LEU A 109 -6.42 -15.23 0.00
N GLY A 110 -7.11 -14.28 -0.63
CA GLY A 110 -8.28 -13.60 -0.07
C GLY A 110 -9.44 -14.55 0.19
N TRP A 111 -9.69 -15.50 -0.72
CA TRP A 111 -10.72 -16.52 -0.54
C TRP A 111 -10.39 -17.46 0.63
N ILE A 112 -9.15 -17.96 0.70
CA ILE A 112 -8.69 -18.77 1.84
C ILE A 112 -8.84 -18.00 3.15
N CYS A 113 -8.45 -16.72 3.16
CA CYS A 113 -8.60 -15.85 4.32
C CYS A 113 -10.07 -15.74 4.76
N GLY A 114 -10.98 -15.43 3.84
CA GLY A 114 -12.41 -15.34 4.13
C GLY A 114 -13.00 -16.64 4.69
N LEU A 115 -12.60 -17.80 4.14
CA LEU A 115 -13.02 -19.12 4.65
C LEU A 115 -12.54 -19.38 6.08
N VAL A 116 -11.29 -19.02 6.39
CA VAL A 116 -10.72 -19.18 7.73
C VAL A 116 -11.40 -18.24 8.72
N MET A 117 -11.63 -16.98 8.34
CA MET A 117 -12.29 -15.98 9.20
C MET A 117 -13.74 -16.37 9.49
N ASN A 118 -14.48 -16.87 8.50
CA ASN A 118 -15.84 -17.35 8.71
C ASN A 118 -15.95 -18.51 9.70
N ARG A 119 -14.90 -19.35 9.80
CA ARG A 119 -14.83 -20.43 10.82
C ARG A 119 -14.39 -19.93 12.19
N ALA A 120 -13.70 -18.80 12.26
CA ALA A 120 -13.12 -18.22 13.47
C ALA A 120 -13.93 -17.04 14.03
N LYS A 121 -15.25 -16.99 13.76
CA LYS A 121 -16.15 -15.93 14.24
C LYS A 121 -15.99 -15.70 15.75
N GLY A 122 -15.85 -14.42 16.12
CA GLY A 122 -15.60 -14.01 17.50
C GLY A 122 -14.13 -14.06 17.96
N ARG A 123 -13.21 -14.59 17.14
CA ARG A 123 -11.74 -14.55 17.38
C ARG A 123 -10.95 -14.10 16.14
N GLU A 124 -11.64 -13.44 15.21
CA GLU A 124 -11.17 -13.09 13.87
C GLU A 124 -9.87 -12.29 13.87
N MET A 125 -9.69 -11.40 14.85
CA MET A 125 -8.46 -10.61 14.96
C MET A 125 -7.25 -11.50 15.28
N VAL A 126 -7.34 -12.38 16.28
CA VAL A 126 -6.20 -13.23 16.66
C VAL A 126 -5.91 -14.26 15.56
N THR A 127 -6.94 -14.89 15.02
CA THR A 127 -6.80 -15.86 13.92
C THR A 127 -6.22 -15.19 12.67
N GLY A 128 -6.64 -13.97 12.34
CA GLY A 128 -6.08 -13.20 11.24
C GLY A 128 -4.59 -12.90 11.41
N TYR A 129 -4.14 -12.56 12.64
CA TYR A 129 -2.72 -12.33 12.90
C TYR A 129 -1.90 -13.60 12.66
N ILE A 130 -2.36 -14.74 13.19
CA ILE A 130 -1.68 -16.03 13.01
C ILE A 130 -1.68 -16.42 11.53
N LEU A 131 -2.78 -16.21 10.81
CA LEU A 131 -2.88 -16.49 9.39
C LEU A 131 -1.88 -15.64 8.58
N ALA A 132 -1.77 -14.35 8.87
CA ALA A 132 -0.81 -13.47 8.19
C ALA A 132 0.64 -13.93 8.42
N PHE A 133 1.00 -14.31 9.66
CA PHE A 133 2.31 -14.88 9.97
C PHE A 133 2.56 -16.22 9.25
N PHE A 134 1.55 -17.09 9.19
CA PHE A 134 1.65 -18.38 8.51
C PHE A 134 1.87 -18.21 7.01
N ILE A 135 1.07 -17.36 6.35
CA ILE A 135 1.24 -17.05 4.93
C ILE A 135 2.56 -16.32 4.68
N ASN A 136 3.02 -15.47 5.60
CA ASN A 136 4.35 -14.87 5.51
C ASN A 136 5.45 -15.94 5.49
N GLY A 137 5.34 -16.97 6.33
CA GLY A 137 6.27 -18.11 6.32
C GLY A 137 6.26 -18.86 4.98
N ILE A 138 5.09 -19.13 4.42
CA ILE A 138 4.95 -19.74 3.08
C ILE A 138 5.55 -18.84 2.00
N TYR A 139 5.27 -17.54 2.06
CA TYR A 139 5.83 -16.56 1.14
C TYR A 139 7.35 -16.53 1.20
N GLN A 140 7.93 -16.46 2.40
CA GLN A 140 9.39 -16.51 2.58
C GLN A 140 9.97 -17.82 2.06
N PHE A 141 9.33 -18.96 2.33
CA PHE A 141 9.75 -20.25 1.80
C PHE A 141 9.76 -20.25 0.26
N PHE A 142 8.67 -19.80 -0.36
CA PHE A 142 8.57 -19.71 -1.82
C PHE A 142 9.62 -18.77 -2.42
N VAL A 143 9.80 -17.58 -1.84
CA VAL A 143 10.69 -16.55 -2.38
C VAL A 143 12.18 -16.85 -2.13
N MET A 144 12.52 -17.46 -1.00
CA MET A 144 13.91 -17.72 -0.64
C MET A 144 14.42 -19.09 -1.08
N TYR A 145 13.55 -20.09 -1.26
CA TYR A 145 13.97 -21.46 -1.58
C TYR A 145 13.46 -21.97 -2.93
N MET A 146 12.21 -21.69 -3.31
CA MET A 146 11.68 -22.14 -4.61
C MET A 146 12.12 -21.26 -5.77
N LEU A 147 12.10 -19.94 -5.59
CA LEU A 147 12.54 -18.98 -6.61
C LEU A 147 14.07 -19.03 -6.77
N GLY A 148 14.53 -19.27 -8.00
CA GLY A 148 15.94 -19.49 -8.34
C GLY A 148 16.33 -20.98 -8.46
N SER A 149 15.69 -21.88 -7.70
CA SER A 149 15.91 -23.34 -7.83
C SER A 149 14.92 -23.99 -8.81
N VAL A 150 13.62 -23.72 -8.65
CA VAL A 150 12.54 -24.32 -9.48
C VAL A 150 12.11 -23.37 -10.60
N ILE A 151 12.09 -22.07 -10.33
CA ILE A 151 11.75 -21.05 -11.33
C ILE A 151 13.03 -20.31 -11.71
N PRO A 152 13.49 -20.38 -12.98
CA PRO A 152 14.74 -19.77 -13.39
C PRO A 152 14.60 -18.25 -13.35
N ILE A 153 15.46 -17.62 -12.55
CA ILE A 153 15.58 -16.16 -12.50
C ILE A 153 16.72 -15.76 -13.43
N ARG A 154 16.40 -15.07 -14.52
CA ARG A 154 17.38 -14.63 -15.53
C ARG A 154 18.21 -13.46 -15.03
N ASN A 155 17.68 -12.67 -14.11
CA ASN A 155 18.32 -11.47 -13.60
C ASN A 155 19.17 -11.73 -12.35
N ARG A 156 20.50 -11.72 -12.52
CA ARG A 156 21.49 -11.94 -11.44
C ARG A 156 21.45 -10.87 -10.33
N ALA A 157 20.82 -9.72 -10.56
CA ALA A 157 20.66 -8.70 -9.53
C ALA A 157 19.65 -9.10 -8.44
N ILE A 158 18.70 -9.99 -8.76
CA ILE A 158 17.60 -10.43 -7.89
C ILE A 158 18.00 -11.66 -7.08
N VAL A 159 18.79 -12.56 -7.69
CA VAL A 159 19.22 -13.82 -7.07
C VAL A 159 20.32 -13.57 -6.04
N LEU A 160 20.31 -14.34 -4.96
CA LEU A 160 21.43 -14.43 -4.03
C LEU A 160 22.68 -14.91 -4.77
N SER A 161 23.87 -14.44 -4.36
CA SER A 161 25.15 -14.85 -4.96
C SER A 161 25.41 -16.37 -4.90
N ARG A 162 24.63 -17.11 -4.09
CA ARG A 162 24.66 -18.57 -3.96
C ARG A 162 23.87 -19.32 -5.04
N GLY A 163 23.17 -18.61 -5.94
CA GLY A 163 22.48 -19.19 -7.10
C GLY A 163 21.04 -19.64 -6.87
N TYR A 164 20.54 -19.62 -5.62
CA TYR A 164 19.14 -19.89 -5.28
C TYR A 164 18.65 -18.85 -4.27
N GLY A 165 17.35 -18.57 -4.29
CA GLY A 165 16.72 -17.59 -3.42
C GLY A 165 16.88 -16.14 -3.89
N ILE A 166 15.89 -15.33 -3.54
CA ILE A 166 15.84 -13.90 -3.88
C ILE A 166 16.38 -13.06 -2.72
N ARG A 167 17.02 -11.93 -3.01
CA ARG A 167 17.46 -11.00 -1.96
C ARG A 167 16.26 -10.46 -1.16
N ASN A 168 16.42 -10.34 0.16
CA ASN A 168 15.43 -9.70 1.03
C ASN A 168 15.11 -8.26 0.59
N THR A 169 16.09 -7.58 -0.01
CA THR A 169 15.95 -6.25 -0.58
C THR A 169 16.13 -6.31 -2.09
N LEU A 170 15.07 -5.95 -2.80
CA LEU A 170 15.09 -5.77 -4.25
C LEU A 170 15.05 -4.29 -4.56
N ASN A 171 15.98 -3.82 -5.39
CA ASN A 171 15.90 -2.48 -5.93
C ASN A 171 14.92 -2.50 -7.10
N LEU A 172 13.72 -1.94 -6.93
CA LEU A 172 12.71 -1.85 -7.97
C LEU A 172 12.91 -0.60 -8.85
N GLU A 173 14.13 -0.19 -9.10
CA GLU A 173 14.41 1.04 -9.86
C GLU A 173 13.72 1.06 -11.23
N SER A 174 13.58 -0.11 -11.87
CA SER A 174 12.88 -0.30 -13.13
C SER A 174 11.35 -0.08 -13.07
N VAL A 175 10.74 -0.15 -11.90
CA VAL A 175 9.27 -0.06 -11.70
C VAL A 175 8.88 1.06 -10.73
N ARG A 176 9.84 1.63 -9.98
CA ARG A 176 9.61 2.67 -8.97
C ARG A 176 9.02 3.93 -9.61
N GLN A 177 7.99 4.49 -8.95
CA GLN A 177 7.30 5.71 -9.41
C GLN A 177 6.77 5.61 -10.85
N SER A 178 6.62 4.41 -11.40
CA SER A 178 6.14 4.25 -12.77
C SER A 178 4.78 4.89 -12.98
N LEU A 179 3.87 4.81 -12.00
CA LEU A 179 2.57 5.50 -12.06
C LEU A 179 2.69 7.02 -11.95
N ASP A 180 3.57 7.49 -11.08
CA ASP A 180 3.77 8.92 -10.82
C ASP A 180 4.43 9.62 -12.02
N ASN A 181 5.23 8.89 -12.80
CA ASN A 181 6.01 9.42 -13.92
C ASN A 181 5.29 9.33 -15.28
N ILE A 182 4.13 8.65 -15.40
CA ILE A 182 3.41 8.51 -16.70
C ILE A 182 2.90 9.86 -17.21
N VAL A 183 2.23 10.65 -16.36
CA VAL A 183 1.85 12.04 -16.65
C VAL A 183 2.13 12.88 -15.41
N MET A 184 3.27 13.57 -15.45
CA MET A 184 3.64 14.56 -14.44
C MET A 184 3.16 15.93 -14.90
N LEU A 185 2.12 16.45 -14.25
CA LEU A 185 1.75 17.85 -14.44
C LEU A 185 2.68 18.73 -13.61
N ARG A 186 3.44 19.58 -14.31
CA ARG A 186 4.28 20.62 -13.70
C ARG A 186 3.50 21.92 -13.63
N VAL A 187 2.90 22.21 -12.48
CA VAL A 187 2.16 23.46 -12.25
C VAL A 187 2.92 24.28 -11.21
N GLY A 188 3.39 25.48 -11.60
CA GLY A 188 4.00 26.44 -10.68
C GLY A 188 5.26 25.96 -9.95
N GLY A 189 5.98 24.96 -10.48
CA GLY A 189 7.16 24.37 -9.87
C GLY A 189 6.90 23.14 -8.97
N TYR A 190 5.67 22.66 -8.91
CA TYR A 190 5.28 21.41 -8.26
C TYR A 190 5.01 20.31 -9.29
N THR A 191 5.37 19.07 -8.98
CA THR A 191 5.09 17.90 -9.80
C THR A 191 3.93 17.12 -9.21
N ILE A 192 2.77 17.16 -9.87
CA ILE A 192 1.58 16.43 -9.44
C ILE A 192 1.44 15.16 -10.30
N PRO A 193 1.48 13.96 -9.69
CA PRO A 193 1.28 12.70 -10.40
C PRO A 193 -0.20 12.52 -10.74
N LEU A 194 -0.64 13.05 -11.89
CA LEU A 194 -2.05 13.11 -12.27
C LEU A 194 -2.69 11.71 -12.35
N VAL A 195 -1.99 10.75 -12.96
CA VAL A 195 -2.48 9.38 -13.14
C VAL A 195 -2.77 8.71 -11.80
N THR A 196 -1.89 8.89 -10.81
CA THR A 196 -2.08 8.35 -9.46
C THR A 196 -3.35 8.90 -8.82
N PHE A 197 -3.61 10.22 -8.93
CA PHE A 197 -4.84 10.81 -8.41
C PHE A 197 -6.10 10.38 -9.17
N ILE A 198 -6.03 10.18 -10.48
CA ILE A 198 -7.15 9.65 -11.27
C ILE A 198 -7.49 8.22 -10.82
N ILE A 199 -6.49 7.36 -10.64
CA ILE A 199 -6.71 5.99 -10.14
C ILE A 199 -7.33 6.01 -8.75
N ILE A 200 -6.84 6.88 -7.85
CA ILE A 200 -7.43 7.05 -6.51
C ILE A 200 -8.90 7.49 -6.63
N ALA A 201 -9.20 8.47 -7.48
CA ALA A 201 -10.58 8.93 -7.68
C ALA A 201 -11.49 7.81 -8.23
N LEU A 202 -11.00 7.02 -9.19
CA LEU A 202 -11.73 5.86 -9.72
C LEU A 202 -11.97 4.80 -8.64
N LEU A 203 -10.97 4.50 -7.81
CA LEU A 203 -11.11 3.58 -6.68
C LEU A 203 -12.10 4.10 -5.63
N CYS A 204 -12.10 5.41 -5.34
CA CYS A 204 -13.10 6.02 -4.47
C CYS A 204 -14.52 5.84 -5.02
N VAL A 205 -14.73 6.11 -6.32
CA VAL A 205 -16.01 5.91 -6.98
C VAL A 205 -16.43 4.44 -6.93
N PHE A 206 -15.49 3.53 -7.19
CA PHE A 206 -15.73 2.09 -7.10
C PHE A 206 -16.15 1.67 -5.69
N VAL A 207 -15.46 2.13 -4.64
CA VAL A 207 -15.81 1.82 -3.24
C VAL A 207 -17.21 2.36 -2.88
N VAL A 208 -17.52 3.59 -3.28
CA VAL A 208 -18.84 4.20 -3.02
C VAL A 208 -19.94 3.44 -3.75
N TRP A 209 -19.70 3.06 -5.00
CA TRP A 209 -20.63 2.24 -5.79
C TRP A 209 -20.80 0.84 -5.17
N PHE A 210 -19.70 0.18 -4.80
CA PHE A 210 -19.68 -1.15 -4.22
C PHE A 210 -20.47 -1.19 -2.90
N LYS A 211 -20.31 -0.18 -2.04
CA LYS A 211 -21.10 -0.03 -0.81
C LYS A 211 -22.61 0.07 -1.05
N LYS A 212 -23.06 0.55 -2.22
CA LYS A 212 -24.49 0.62 -2.58
C LYS A 212 -25.04 -0.70 -3.10
N THR A 213 -24.18 -1.68 -3.40
CA THR A 213 -24.62 -3.01 -3.87
C THR A 213 -25.10 -3.85 -2.68
N LYS A 214 -25.93 -4.87 -2.95
CA LYS A 214 -26.39 -5.83 -1.91
C LYS A 214 -25.21 -6.48 -1.19
N LEU A 215 -24.21 -6.92 -1.94
CA LEU A 215 -22.98 -7.51 -1.39
C LEU A 215 -22.27 -6.56 -0.42
N GLY A 216 -22.15 -5.27 -0.76
CA GLY A 216 -21.52 -4.29 0.12
C GLY A 216 -22.36 -3.86 1.33
N GLN A 217 -23.67 -4.10 1.30
CA GLN A 217 -24.58 -3.85 2.43
C GLN A 217 -24.67 -5.06 3.37
N ASP A 218 -24.52 -6.27 2.83
CA ASP A 218 -24.53 -7.55 3.56
C ASP A 218 -23.15 -7.95 4.11
N MET A 219 -22.14 -7.06 3.97
CA MET A 219 -20.77 -7.22 4.49
C MET A 219 -20.66 -6.93 5.99
#